data_AF-A0A7G6WW10-F1
#
_entry.id   AF-A0A7G6WW10-F1
#
_cell.length_a   1.000
_cell.length_b   1.000
_cell.length_c   1.000
_cell.angle_alpha   90.00
_cell.angle_beta   90.00
_cell.angle_gamma   90.00
#
_symmetry.space_group_name_H-M   'P 1'
#
loop_
_entity.id
_entity.type
_entity.pdbx_description
1 polymer ?
#
loop_
_entity_poly.entity_id
_entity_poly.type
_entity_poly.pdbx_seq_one_letter_code
_entity_poly.pdbx_strand_id
1 'polypeptide(L)'
;MIAMNSTWLPFAVALLSGFFALAGHWLSGAQTRQRAAQDRDARRAERRFDLRNELYSNLALQVDAFTNAVKRVTGPEQLLATLADLRRAAAPIVYQSRQIADGPLRNLLVAAETLAGQAGRLAASSPVRIEAVTAFQAAREALIDSLAADLDRCL
;
A
#
# COMPACT_ATOMS: atom_id res chain seq x y z
N MET A 1 -43.43 -57.77 -38.13
CA MET A 1 -42.50 -56.62 -38.01
C MET A 1 -43.25 -55.49 -37.34
N ILE A 2 -43.06 -55.31 -36.02
CA ILE A 2 -43.68 -54.20 -35.30
C ILE A 2 -42.78 -52.99 -35.52
N ALA A 3 -43.24 -52.04 -36.34
CA ALA A 3 -42.63 -50.73 -36.47
C ALA A 3 -42.85 -49.96 -35.16
N MET A 4 -41.95 -50.15 -34.20
CA MET A 4 -41.93 -49.41 -32.94
C MET A 4 -41.43 -47.98 -33.20
N ASN A 5 -42.38 -47.05 -33.27
CA ASN A 5 -42.30 -45.64 -32.85
C ASN A 5 -40.98 -44.87 -33.10
N SER A 6 -40.80 -44.43 -34.34
CA SER A 6 -39.83 -43.39 -34.73
C SER A 6 -40.19 -41.97 -34.23
N THR A 7 -41.33 -41.79 -33.55
CA THR A 7 -41.81 -40.50 -33.00
C THR A 7 -41.22 -40.18 -31.63
N TRP A 8 -40.72 -41.16 -30.89
CA TRP A 8 -40.15 -40.95 -29.56
C TRP A 8 -38.70 -40.45 -29.60
N LEU A 9 -37.96 -40.87 -30.63
CA LEU A 9 -36.56 -40.49 -30.86
C LEU A 9 -36.36 -38.96 -31.04
N PRO A 10 -37.12 -38.26 -31.92
CA PRO A 10 -36.95 -36.81 -32.09
C PRO A 10 -37.35 -36.03 -30.82
N PHE A 11 -38.32 -36.54 -30.04
CA PHE A 11 -38.73 -35.90 -28.79
C PHE A 11 -37.65 -36.00 -27.71
N ALA A 12 -36.99 -37.16 -27.60
CA ALA A 12 -35.85 -37.35 -26.69
C ALA A 12 -34.65 -36.48 -27.08
N VAL A 13 -34.35 -36.34 -28.38
CA VAL A 13 -33.26 -35.47 -28.87
C VAL A 13 -33.57 -34.00 -28.59
N ALA A 14 -34.81 -33.56 -28.80
CA ALA A 14 -35.22 -32.18 -28.51
C ALA A 14 -35.11 -31.83 -27.01
N LEU A 15 -35.52 -32.76 -26.13
CA LEU A 15 -35.39 -32.60 -24.67
C LEU A 15 -33.93 -32.54 -24.22
N LEU A 16 -33.08 -33.43 -24.73
CA LEU A 16 -31.64 -33.40 -24.43
C LEU A 16 -31.01 -32.09 -24.92
N SER A 17 -31.34 -31.65 -26.14
CA SER A 17 -30.82 -30.41 -26.73
C SER A 17 -31.21 -29.18 -25.92
N GLY A 18 -32.46 -29.09 -25.46
CA GLY A 18 -32.94 -28.01 -24.60
C GLY A 18 -32.25 -27.99 -23.24
N PHE A 19 -32.01 -29.16 -22.64
CA PHE A 19 -31.31 -29.28 -21.37
C PHE A 19 -29.84 -28.86 -21.47
N PHE A 20 -29.14 -29.26 -22.54
CA PHE A 20 -27.75 -28.83 -22.79
C PHE A 20 -27.63 -27.31 -23.06
N ALA A 21 -28.59 -26.72 -23.79
CA ALA A 21 -28.61 -25.28 -24.04
C ALA A 21 -28.83 -24.47 -22.75
N LEU A 22 -29.73 -24.94 -21.87
CA LEU A 22 -29.94 -24.34 -20.54
C LEU A 22 -28.71 -24.50 -19.64
N ALA A 23 -28.10 -25.69 -19.59
CA ALA A 23 -26.88 -25.93 -18.81
C ALA A 23 -25.70 -25.04 -19.28
N GLY A 24 -25.54 -24.85 -20.60
CA GLY A 24 -24.54 -23.96 -21.19
C GLY A 24 -24.73 -22.49 -20.81
N HIS A 25 -25.96 -21.98 -20.80
CA HIS A 25 -26.26 -20.62 -20.38
C HIS A 25 -26.01 -20.38 -18.89
N TRP A 26 -26.35 -21.34 -18.03
CA TRP A 26 -26.08 -21.25 -16.59
C TRP A 26 -24.58 -21.31 -16.26
N LEU A 27 -23.84 -22.20 -16.92
CA LEU A 27 -22.39 -22.33 -16.71
C LEU A 27 -21.63 -21.09 -17.24
N SER A 28 -22.02 -20.59 -18.42
CA SER A 28 -21.43 -19.36 -19.00
C SER A 28 -21.78 -18.12 -18.17
N GLY A 29 -23.01 -18.02 -17.67
CA GLY A 29 -23.45 -16.94 -16.77
C GLY A 29 -22.73 -16.97 -15.41
N ALA A 30 -22.50 -18.15 -14.84
CA ALA A 30 -21.75 -18.31 -13.58
C ALA A 30 -20.27 -17.93 -13.76
N GLN A 31 -19.63 -18.40 -14.85
CA GLN A 31 -18.24 -18.08 -15.16
C GLN A 31 -18.02 -16.58 -15.47
N THR A 32 -18.95 -15.94 -16.19
CA THR A 32 -18.87 -14.49 -16.47
C THR A 32 -19.05 -13.65 -15.21
N ARG A 33 -19.96 -14.04 -14.31
CA ARG A 33 -20.11 -13.38 -12.99
C ARG A 33 -18.88 -13.57 -12.11
N GLN A 34 -18.27 -14.76 -12.14
CA GLN A 34 -17.05 -15.05 -11.37
C GLN A 34 -15.85 -14.25 -11.90
N ARG A 35 -15.64 -14.19 -13.22
CA ARG A 35 -14.60 -13.35 -13.84
C ARG A 35 -14.83 -11.86 -13.53
N ALA A 36 -16.06 -11.38 -13.65
CA ALA A 36 -16.39 -9.99 -13.32
C ALA A 36 -16.18 -9.65 -11.83
N ALA A 37 -16.35 -10.61 -10.92
CA ALA A 37 -16.02 -10.44 -9.51
C ALA A 37 -14.50 -10.39 -9.29
N GLN A 38 -13.75 -11.30 -9.91
CA GLN A 38 -12.29 -11.31 -9.88
C GLN A 38 -11.70 -10.01 -10.44
N ASP A 39 -12.21 -9.50 -11.56
CA ASP A 39 -11.78 -8.23 -12.15
C ASP A 39 -12.05 -7.04 -11.23
N ARG A 40 -13.18 -7.05 -10.49
CA ARG A 40 -13.49 -6.00 -9.52
C ARG A 40 -12.55 -6.05 -8.32
N ASP A 41 -12.24 -7.23 -7.83
CA ASP A 41 -11.35 -7.41 -6.68
C ASP A 41 -9.89 -7.11 -7.05
N ALA A 42 -9.45 -7.48 -8.25
CA ALA A 42 -8.15 -7.08 -8.81
C ALA A 42 -8.03 -5.55 -8.90
N ARG A 43 -9.02 -4.87 -9.48
CA ARG A 43 -9.04 -3.39 -9.53
C ARG A 43 -9.07 -2.73 -8.15
N ARG A 44 -9.67 -3.38 -7.15
CA ARG A 44 -9.65 -2.88 -5.76
C ARG A 44 -8.28 -3.04 -5.12
N ALA A 45 -7.58 -4.15 -5.40
CA ALA A 45 -6.21 -4.38 -4.94
C ALA A 45 -5.24 -3.38 -5.59
N GLU A 46 -5.30 -3.21 -6.91
CA GLU A 46 -4.51 -2.22 -7.67
C GLU A 46 -4.68 -0.81 -7.08
N ARG A 47 -5.91 -0.34 -6.88
CA ARG A 47 -6.17 0.98 -6.29
C ARG A 47 -5.62 1.15 -4.88
N ARG A 48 -5.61 0.08 -4.07
CA ARG A 48 -5.02 0.11 -2.71
C ARG A 48 -3.51 0.20 -2.78
N PHE A 49 -2.90 -0.54 -3.70
CA PHE A 49 -1.48 -0.47 -3.97
C PHE A 49 -1.08 0.94 -4.43
N ASP A 50 -1.74 1.48 -5.45
CA ASP A 50 -1.44 2.81 -6.00
C ASP A 50 -1.54 3.91 -4.93
N LEU A 51 -2.62 3.90 -4.13
CA LEU A 51 -2.82 4.86 -3.06
C LEU A 51 -1.77 4.74 -1.96
N ARG A 52 -1.40 3.52 -1.56
CA ARG A 52 -0.33 3.31 -0.57
C ARG A 52 1.02 3.77 -1.12
N ASN A 53 1.31 3.44 -2.37
CA ASN A 53 2.55 3.82 -3.03
C ASN A 53 2.70 5.35 -3.13
N GLU A 54 1.62 6.06 -3.47
CA GLU A 54 1.60 7.53 -3.49
C GLU A 54 1.90 8.13 -2.10
N LEU A 55 1.23 7.63 -1.06
CA LEU A 55 1.44 8.09 0.32
C LEU A 55 2.87 7.84 0.80
N TYR A 56 3.41 6.65 0.52
CA TYR A 56 4.75 6.25 0.95
C TYR A 56 5.83 7.03 0.20
N SER A 57 5.64 7.26 -1.10
CA SER A 57 6.52 8.10 -1.91
C SER A 57 6.54 9.54 -1.41
N ASN A 58 5.38 10.12 -1.11
CA ASN A 58 5.31 11.47 -0.54
C ASN A 58 6.01 11.55 0.82
N LEU A 59 5.83 10.55 1.70
CA LEU A 59 6.55 10.52 2.97
C LEU A 59 8.06 10.45 2.75
N ALA A 60 8.54 9.59 1.86
CA ALA A 60 9.97 9.46 1.55
C ALA A 60 10.58 10.79 1.08
N LEU A 61 9.86 11.54 0.22
CA LEU A 61 10.28 12.87 -0.22
C LEU A 61 10.43 13.85 0.95
N GLN A 62 9.50 13.84 1.91
CA GLN A 62 9.60 14.71 3.09
C GLN A 62 10.72 14.29 4.04
N VAL A 63 10.98 12.98 4.19
CA VAL A 63 12.13 12.47 4.96
C VAL A 63 13.46 12.94 4.36
N ASP A 64 13.58 12.88 3.03
CA ASP A 64 14.78 13.34 2.33
C ASP A 64 14.92 14.87 2.42
N ALA A 65 13.81 15.62 2.34
CA ALA A 65 13.81 17.07 2.55
C ALA A 65 14.31 17.44 3.96
N PHE A 66 13.81 16.76 5.00
CA PHE A 66 14.28 16.95 6.37
C PHE A 66 15.76 16.58 6.53
N THR A 67 16.19 15.44 5.96
CA THR A 67 17.59 15.01 5.96
C THR A 67 18.51 16.05 5.33
N ASN A 68 18.08 16.63 4.20
CA ASN A 68 18.80 17.69 3.51
C ASN A 68 18.85 18.98 4.33
N ALA A 69 17.77 19.33 5.03
CA ALA A 69 17.74 20.48 5.93
C ALA A 69 18.72 20.34 7.11
N VAL A 70 18.84 19.13 7.67
CA VAL A 70 19.83 18.83 8.73
C VAL A 70 21.26 18.99 8.20
N LYS A 71 21.54 18.48 6.98
CA LYS A 71 22.88 18.51 6.37
C LYS A 71 23.33 19.93 5.99
N ARG A 72 22.43 20.75 5.46
CA ARG A 72 22.75 22.10 4.94
C ARG A 72 22.97 23.16 6.02
N VAL A 73 23.01 22.77 7.30
CA VAL A 73 23.10 23.71 8.45
C VAL A 73 22.06 24.81 8.31
N THR A 74 20.85 24.40 7.94
CA THR A 74 19.77 25.32 7.70
C THR A 74 19.32 25.93 9.03
N GLY A 75 18.89 27.20 9.00
CA GLY A 75 18.41 27.88 10.20
C GLY A 75 17.30 27.09 10.92
N PRO A 76 17.13 27.27 12.24
CA PRO A 76 16.20 26.47 13.04
C PRO A 76 14.76 26.54 12.53
N GLU A 77 14.34 27.67 11.97
CA GLU A 77 12.99 27.85 11.40
C GLU A 77 12.72 26.90 10.23
N GLN A 78 13.68 26.73 9.31
CA GLN A 78 13.52 25.85 8.15
C GLN A 78 13.54 24.38 8.56
N LEU A 79 14.30 24.03 9.60
CA LEU A 79 14.31 22.69 10.17
C LEU A 79 12.96 22.33 10.83
N LEU A 80 12.36 23.29 11.54
CA LEU A 80 11.02 23.12 12.11
C LEU A 80 9.94 23.04 11.04
N ALA A 81 10.04 23.82 9.97
CA ALA A 81 9.12 23.76 8.84
C ALA A 81 9.15 22.37 8.17
N THR A 82 10.34 21.86 7.85
CA THR A 82 10.49 20.52 7.25
C THR A 82 10.04 19.39 8.18
N LEU A 83 10.20 19.54 9.51
CA LEU A 83 9.63 18.61 10.49
C LEU A 83 8.09 18.64 10.49
N ALA A 84 7.49 19.82 10.36
CA ALA A 84 6.03 19.96 10.28
C ALA A 84 5.47 19.33 8.99
N ASP A 85 6.16 19.52 7.86
CA ASP A 85 5.77 18.89 6.58
C ASP A 85 5.92 17.37 6.63
N LEU A 86 6.98 16.85 7.27
CA LEU A 86 7.14 15.43 7.54
C LEU A 86 5.98 14.85 8.37
N ARG A 87 5.59 15.53 9.45
CA ARG A 87 4.43 15.12 10.28
C ARG A 87 3.13 15.15 9.48
N ARG A 88 2.95 16.15 8.61
CA ARG A 88 1.76 16.24 7.74
C ARG A 88 1.70 15.09 6.75
N ALA A 89 2.82 14.70 6.14
CA ALA A 89 2.90 13.54 5.25
C ALA A 89 2.72 12.21 5.98
N ALA A 90 3.11 12.12 7.26
CA ALA A 90 2.91 10.95 8.10
C ALA A 90 1.43 10.72 8.49
N ALA A 91 0.65 11.78 8.65
CA ALA A 91 -0.75 11.72 9.10
C ALA A 91 -1.64 10.73 8.31
N PRO A 92 -1.69 10.74 6.96
CA PRO A 92 -2.52 9.80 6.20
C PRO A 92 -2.10 8.33 6.38
N ILE A 93 -0.82 8.05 6.64
CA ILE A 93 -0.30 6.68 6.80
C ILE A 93 -0.81 6.05 8.11
N VAL A 94 -1.00 6.87 9.16
CA VAL A 94 -1.57 6.42 10.44
C VAL A 94 -2.95 5.78 10.25
N TYR A 95 -3.73 6.29 9.29
CA TYR A 95 -5.06 5.75 8.98
C TYR A 95 -5.04 4.53 8.05
N GLN A 96 -3.96 4.31 7.29
CA GLN A 96 -3.87 3.26 6.27
C GLN A 96 -3.15 1.99 6.76
N SER A 97 -2.17 2.14 7.65
CA SER A 97 -1.42 1.01 8.19
C SER A 97 -1.02 1.24 9.64
N ARG A 98 -1.76 0.63 10.56
CA ARG A 98 -1.48 0.69 12.00
C ARG A 98 -0.12 0.09 12.35
N GLN A 99 0.30 -0.97 11.65
CA GLN A 99 1.59 -1.62 11.88
C GLN A 99 2.75 -0.67 11.59
N ILE A 100 2.67 0.08 10.49
CA ILE A 100 3.68 1.10 10.16
C ILE A 100 3.60 2.26 11.15
N ALA A 101 2.39 2.69 11.51
CA ALA A 101 2.15 3.83 12.39
C ALA A 101 2.72 3.64 13.80
N ASP A 102 2.40 2.52 14.46
CA ASP A 102 2.70 2.31 15.88
C ASP A 102 4.20 2.01 16.13
N GLY A 103 4.93 1.56 15.10
CA GLY A 103 6.35 1.19 15.21
C GLY A 103 7.27 2.13 14.40
N PRO A 104 7.61 1.77 13.16
CA PRO A 104 8.66 2.43 12.40
C PRO A 104 8.39 3.91 12.14
N LEU A 105 7.15 4.30 11.83
CA LEU A 105 6.81 5.71 11.58
C LEU A 105 6.94 6.55 12.85
N ARG A 106 6.43 6.05 13.98
CA ARG A 106 6.58 6.71 15.27
C ARG A 106 8.05 6.87 15.66
N ASN A 107 8.85 5.81 15.50
CA ASN A 107 10.29 5.85 15.81
C ASN A 107 11.02 6.90 14.96
N LEU A 108 10.70 6.98 13.66
CA LEU A 108 11.25 8.02 12.79
C LEU A 108 10.88 9.42 13.27
N LEU A 109 9.59 9.68 13.56
CA LEU A 109 9.14 11.01 13.97
C LEU A 109 9.79 11.45 15.30
N VAL A 110 9.89 10.54 16.28
CA VAL A 110 10.58 10.81 17.55
C VAL A 110 12.07 11.10 17.33
N ALA A 111 12.74 10.34 16.47
CA ALA A 111 14.14 10.58 16.13
C ALA A 111 14.32 11.92 15.41
N ALA A 112 13.41 12.27 14.49
CA ALA A 112 13.42 13.55 13.77
C ALA A 112 13.25 14.74 14.73
N GLU A 113 12.32 14.65 15.68
CA GLU A 113 12.09 15.66 16.72
C GLU A 113 13.31 15.85 17.61
N THR A 114 13.91 14.74 18.04
CA THR A 114 15.11 14.74 18.87
C THR A 114 16.27 15.41 18.13
N LEU A 115 16.48 15.02 16.86
CA LEU A 115 17.52 15.57 16.01
C LEU A 115 17.29 17.07 15.74
N ALA A 116 16.06 17.49 15.46
CA ALA A 116 15.74 18.90 15.25
C ALA A 116 16.03 19.74 16.50
N GLY A 117 15.66 19.23 17.68
CA GLY A 117 15.91 19.89 18.97
C GLY A 117 17.39 20.04 19.30
N GLN A 118 18.22 19.07 18.90
CA GLN A 118 19.67 19.08 19.10
C GLN A 118 20.42 19.90 18.06
N ALA A 119 20.01 19.83 16.79
CA ALA A 119 20.67 20.53 15.69
C ALA A 119 20.64 22.06 15.85
N GLY A 120 19.62 22.61 16.50
CA GLY A 120 19.53 24.04 16.83
C GLY A 120 20.37 24.49 18.03
N ARG A 121 20.91 23.55 18.83
CA ARG A 121 21.61 23.85 20.10
C ARG A 121 23.06 23.41 20.14
N LEU A 122 23.40 22.35 19.40
CA LEU A 122 24.68 21.67 19.48
C LEU A 122 25.46 21.79 18.16
N ALA A 123 26.77 21.96 18.29
CA ALA A 123 27.70 21.91 17.17
C ALA A 123 27.57 20.57 16.43
N ALA A 124 27.80 20.58 15.11
CA ALA A 124 27.72 19.38 14.27
C ALA A 124 28.66 18.24 14.72
N SER A 125 29.80 18.59 15.33
CA SER A 125 30.78 17.65 15.88
C SER A 125 30.43 17.11 17.27
N SER A 126 29.34 17.57 17.90
CA SER A 126 28.93 17.08 19.21
C SER A 126 28.57 15.59 19.15
N PRO A 127 29.11 14.73 20.04
CA PRO A 127 28.78 13.31 20.07
C PRO A 127 27.27 13.05 20.14
N VAL A 128 26.55 13.83 20.94
CA VAL A 128 25.10 13.74 21.11
C VAL A 128 24.36 13.98 19.79
N ARG A 129 24.80 14.97 19.00
CA ARG A 129 24.20 15.27 17.69
C ARG A 129 24.53 14.17 16.68
N ILE A 130 25.73 13.61 16.72
CA ILE A 130 26.12 12.49 15.87
C ILE A 130 25.24 11.27 16.17
N GLU A 131 25.03 10.94 17.45
CA GLU A 131 24.13 9.86 17.88
C GLU A 131 22.68 10.08 17.44
N ALA A 132 22.15 11.30 17.52
CA ALA A 132 20.81 11.57 17.02
C ALA A 132 20.71 11.46 15.50
N VAL A 133 21.75 11.84 14.76
CA VAL A 133 21.80 11.65 13.30
C VAL A 133 21.80 10.17 12.96
N THR A 134 22.61 9.35 13.64
CA THR A 134 22.65 7.90 13.39
C THR A 134 21.34 7.21 13.78
N ALA A 135 20.75 7.58 14.93
CA ALA A 135 19.44 7.07 15.34
C ALA A 135 18.33 7.41 14.33
N PHE A 136 18.34 8.63 13.79
CA PHE A 136 17.40 9.04 12.74
C PHE A 136 17.63 8.26 11.44
N GLN A 137 18.88 8.04 11.01
CA GLN A 137 19.18 7.25 9.82
C GLN A 137 18.72 5.79 9.96
N ALA A 138 18.98 5.17 11.10
CA ALA A 138 18.51 3.81 11.38
C ALA A 138 16.97 3.72 11.38
N ALA A 139 16.28 4.72 11.95
CA ALA A 139 14.82 4.77 11.91
C ALA A 139 14.27 4.98 10.49
N ARG A 140 14.97 5.76 9.65
CA ARG A 140 14.63 5.94 8.22
C ARG A 140 14.76 4.64 7.45
N GLU A 141 15.85 3.90 7.62
CA GLU A 141 16.07 2.60 6.97
C GLU A 141 14.99 1.59 7.39
N ALA A 142 14.76 1.43 8.69
CA ALA A 142 13.74 0.53 9.21
C ALA A 142 12.32 0.90 8.71
N LEU A 143 12.03 2.18 8.54
CA LEU A 143 10.78 2.63 7.94
C LEU A 143 10.70 2.23 6.47
N ILE A 144 11.71 2.53 5.66
CA ILE A 144 11.73 2.19 4.23
C ILE A 144 11.53 0.68 4.04
N ASP A 145 12.22 -0.15 4.82
CA ASP A 145 12.05 -1.61 4.78
C ASP A 145 10.62 -2.03 5.14
N SER A 146 10.02 -1.37 6.14
CA SER A 146 8.63 -1.64 6.55
C SER A 146 7.61 -1.19 5.50
N LEU A 147 7.86 -0.08 4.81
CA LEU A 147 7.00 0.41 3.72
C LEU A 147 7.06 -0.53 2.52
N ALA A 148 8.26 -0.98 2.14
CA ALA A 148 8.46 -1.96 1.08
C ALA A 148 7.74 -3.28 1.40
N ALA A 149 7.94 -3.81 2.61
CA ALA A 149 7.28 -5.04 3.05
C ALA A 149 5.75 -4.91 3.14
N ASP A 150 5.19 -3.73 3.37
CA ASP A 150 3.73 -3.50 3.37
C ASP A 150 3.16 -3.35 1.95
N LEU A 151 3.94 -2.78 1.01
CA LEU A 151 3.58 -2.73 -0.41
C LEU A 151 3.61 -4.12 -1.05
N ASP A 152 4.61 -4.94 -0.73
CA ASP A 152 4.72 -6.31 -1.24
C ASP A 152 3.54 -7.19 -0.81
N ARG A 153 2.93 -6.92 0.36
CA ARG A 153 1.72 -7.62 0.82
C ARG A 153 0.44 -7.17 0.11
N CYS A 154 0.49 -6.06 -0.63
CA CYS A 154 -0.64 -5.55 -1.39
C CYS A 154 -0.71 -6.11 -2.81
N LEU A 155 0.38 -6.72 -3.29
CA LEU A 155 0.50 -7.40 -4.58
C LEU A 155 0.23 -8.90 -4.41
#